data_AF-A0A1F7JRT4-F1
#
_entry.id   AF-A0A1F7JRT4-F1
#
_cell.length_a   1.000
_cell.length_b   1.000
_cell.length_c   1.000
_cell.angle_alpha   90.00
_cell.angle_beta   90.00
_cell.angle_gamma   90.00
#
_symmetry.space_group_name_H-M   'P 1'
#
loop_
_entity.id
_entity.type
_entity.pdbx_description
1 polymer ?
#
loop_
_entity_poly.entity_id
_entity_poly.type
_entity_poly.pdbx_seq_one_letter_code
_entity_poly.pdbx_strand_id
1 'polypeptide(L)'
;MNHLFQALKKELRKHAFDYLLFMTGGIFFLLALNLFKGERLLEFLILLSFVSFYIIWGMYHHIIENTVHLKTMLEYVFIGFLILFLIKFLIIP
;
A
#
# COMPACT_ATOMS: atom_id res chain seq x y z
N MET A 1 7.42 5.23 -29.75
CA MET A 1 6.81 4.32 -28.75
C MET A 1 7.75 3.86 -27.62
N ASN A 2 8.95 4.42 -27.41
CA ASN A 2 9.93 3.79 -26.49
C ASN A 2 10.37 4.60 -25.26
N HIS A 3 9.99 5.88 -25.11
CA HIS A 3 10.49 6.69 -23.98
C HIS A 3 9.80 6.37 -22.65
N LEU A 4 8.49 6.17 -22.64
CA LEU A 4 7.72 5.76 -21.45
C LEU A 4 8.19 4.41 -20.91
N PHE A 5 8.39 3.43 -21.80
CA PHE A 5 8.83 2.10 -21.42
C PHE A 5 10.26 2.09 -20.84
N GLN A 6 11.15 2.93 -21.40
CA GLN A 6 12.50 3.09 -20.88
C GLN A 6 12.52 3.83 -19.53
N ALA A 7 11.67 4.84 -19.35
CA ALA A 7 11.52 5.55 -18.07
C ALA A 7 10.99 4.61 -16.98
N LEU A 8 9.91 3.88 -17.26
CA LEU A 8 9.35 2.86 -16.35
C LEU A 8 10.38 1.79 -15.99
N LYS A 9 11.12 1.27 -16.97
CA LYS A 9 12.17 0.27 -16.73
C LYS A 9 13.30 0.81 -15.86
N LYS A 10 13.67 2.08 -16.03
CA LYS A 10 14.70 2.73 -15.22
C LYS A 10 14.24 2.90 -13.77
N GLU A 11 13.01 3.34 -13.59
CA GLU A 11 12.39 3.53 -12.27
C GLU A 11 12.23 2.20 -11.52
N LEU A 12 11.64 1.21 -12.19
CA LEU A 12 11.48 -0.15 -11.64
C LEU A 12 12.80 -0.78 -11.27
N ARG A 13 13.88 -0.53 -12.02
CA ARG A 13 15.20 -1.07 -11.67
C ARG A 13 15.82 -0.36 -10.46
N LYS A 14 15.57 0.94 -10.31
CA LYS A 14 16.07 1.76 -9.20
C LYS A 14 15.36 1.41 -7.88
N HIS A 15 14.06 1.12 -7.94
CA HIS A 15 13.21 0.82 -6.78
C HIS A 15 12.66 -0.61 -6.79
N ALA A 16 13.35 -1.54 -7.45
CA ALA A 16 12.87 -2.92 -7.66
C ALA A 16 12.53 -3.61 -6.33
N PHE A 17 13.42 -3.46 -5.35
CA PHE A 17 13.24 -4.04 -4.03
C PHE A 17 12.06 -3.42 -3.28
N ASP A 18 11.88 -2.10 -3.43
CA ASP A 18 10.83 -1.36 -2.74
C ASP A 18 9.44 -1.76 -3.25
N TYR A 19 9.28 -1.86 -4.57
CA TYR A 19 8.05 -2.37 -5.18
C TYR A 19 7.83 -3.86 -4.90
N LEU A 20 8.90 -4.66 -4.82
CA LEU A 20 8.78 -6.07 -4.44
C LEU A 20 8.32 -6.23 -2.98
N LEU A 21 8.84 -5.41 -2.07
CA LEU A 21 8.40 -5.37 -0.67
C LEU A 21 6.92 -4.97 -0.59
N PHE A 22 6.51 -3.96 -1.35
CA PHE A 22 5.11 -3.54 -1.40
C PHE A 22 4.19 -4.64 -1.92
N MET A 23 4.54 -5.28 -3.04
CA MET A 23 3.76 -6.37 -3.62
C MET A 23 3.66 -7.58 -2.70
N THR A 24 4.77 -7.98 -2.10
CA THR A 24 4.79 -9.11 -1.16
C THR A 24 3.93 -8.81 0.07
N GLY A 25 4.06 -7.61 0.65
CA GLY A 25 3.19 -7.15 1.73
C GLY A 25 1.70 -7.16 1.36
N GLY A 26 1.36 -6.72 0.14
CA GLY A 26 -0.01 -6.77 -0.40
C GLY A 26 -0.55 -8.19 -0.53
N ILE A 27 0.27 -9.14 -1.02
CA ILE A 27 -0.11 -10.56 -1.11
C ILE A 27 -0.36 -11.14 0.29
N PHE A 28 0.55 -10.90 1.25
CA PHE A 28 0.37 -11.36 2.62
C PHE A 28 -0.88 -10.77 3.27
N PHE A 29 -1.17 -9.50 3.01
CA PHE A 29 -2.40 -8.84 3.46
C PHE A 29 -3.65 -9.54 2.92
N LEU A 30 -3.72 -9.79 1.60
CA LEU A 30 -4.87 -10.46 0.99
C LEU A 30 -5.04 -11.89 1.52
N LEU A 31 -3.94 -12.63 1.72
CA LEU A 31 -3.97 -13.96 2.30
C LEU A 31 -4.47 -13.93 3.75
N ALA A 32 -3.97 -13.00 4.57
CA ALA A 32 -4.42 -12.85 5.95
C ALA A 32 -5.89 -12.46 6.02
N LEU A 33 -6.34 -11.51 5.20
CA LEU A 33 -7.73 -11.09 5.13
C LEU A 33 -8.66 -12.25 4.73
N ASN A 34 -8.21 -13.11 3.81
CA ASN A 34 -8.97 -14.29 3.41
C ASN A 34 -9.02 -15.35 4.52
N LEU A 35 -7.91 -15.58 5.22
CA LEU A 35 -7.77 -16.60 6.26
C LEU A 35 -8.57 -16.26 7.53
N PHE A 36 -8.62 -14.99 7.90
CA PHE A 36 -9.35 -14.50 9.08
C PHE A 36 -10.71 -13.90 8.74
N LYS A 37 -11.25 -14.20 7.55
CA LYS A 37 -12.54 -13.69 7.11
C LYS A 37 -13.65 -14.11 8.07
N GLY A 38 -14.48 -13.16 8.49
CA GLY A 38 -15.59 -13.35 9.43
C GLY A 38 -15.25 -13.01 10.89
N GLU A 39 -13.97 -12.96 11.25
CA GLU A 39 -13.51 -12.55 12.59
C GLU A 39 -13.31 -11.02 12.63
N ARG A 40 -14.37 -10.29 12.99
CA ARG A 40 -14.42 -8.81 12.91
C ARG A 40 -13.21 -8.10 13.53
N LEU A 41 -12.73 -8.58 14.68
CA LEU A 41 -11.59 -7.96 15.37
C LEU A 41 -10.29 -8.19 14.59
N LEU A 42 -10.06 -9.40 14.10
CA LEU A 42 -8.86 -9.75 13.35
C LEU A 42 -8.85 -9.06 11.99
N GLU A 43 -9.98 -9.04 11.27
CA GLU A 43 -10.12 -8.29 10.02
C GLU A 43 -9.77 -6.81 10.22
N PHE A 44 -10.28 -6.18 11.28
CA PHE A 44 -9.97 -4.79 11.60
C PHE A 44 -8.46 -4.60 11.90
N LEU A 45 -7.85 -5.48 12.69
CA LEU A 45 -6.42 -5.41 13.00
C LEU A 45 -5.55 -5.61 11.75
N ILE A 46 -5.90 -6.55 10.87
CA ILE A 46 -5.21 -6.79 9.60
C ILE A 46 -5.32 -5.56 8.69
N LEU A 47 -6.51 -5.00 8.54
CA LEU A 47 -6.74 -3.76 7.79
C LEU A 47 -5.92 -2.59 8.35
N LEU A 48 -5.96 -2.39 9.67
CA LEU A 48 -5.20 -1.34 10.35
C LEU A 48 -3.70 -1.52 10.11
N SER A 49 -3.19 -2.75 10.25
CA SER A 49 -1.77 -3.06 10.02
C SER A 49 -1.35 -2.77 8.58
N PHE A 50 -2.20 -3.10 7.59
CA PHE A 50 -1.90 -2.85 6.19
C PHE A 50 -1.94 -1.37 5.83
N VAL A 51 -2.88 -0.60 6.39
CA VAL A 51 -2.91 0.86 6.22
C VAL A 51 -1.65 1.50 6.83
N SER A 52 -1.24 1.07 8.03
CA SER A 52 0.00 1.54 8.64
C SER A 52 1.22 1.18 7.77
N PHE A 53 1.30 -0.06 7.26
CA PHE A 53 2.35 -0.48 6.33
C PHE A 53 2.37 0.38 5.07
N TYR A 54 1.22 0.63 4.45
CA TYR A 54 1.08 1.46 3.25
C TYR A 54 1.59 2.89 3.47
N ILE A 55 1.23 3.51 4.60
CA ILE A 55 1.68 4.86 4.95
C ILE A 55 3.21 4.88 5.16
N ILE A 56 3.74 3.94 5.94
CA ILE A 56 5.18 3.85 6.22
C ILE A 56 5.96 3.62 4.92
N TRP A 57 5.49 2.70 4.09
CA TRP A 57 6.09 2.39 2.80
C TRP A 57 6.08 3.62 1.86
N GLY A 58 4.94 4.30 1.73
CA GLY A 58 4.82 5.50 0.91
C GLY A 58 5.73 6.63 1.38
N MET A 59 5.85 6.82 2.70
CA MET A 59 6.81 7.77 3.28
C MET A 59 8.26 7.39 2.95
N TYR A 60 8.63 6.12 3.15
CA TYR A 60 9.98 5.62 2.87
C TYR A 60 10.37 5.81 1.41
N HIS A 61 9.48 5.45 0.48
CA HIS A 61 9.68 5.62 -0.94
C HIS A 61 9.95 7.09 -1.32
N HIS A 62 9.12 8.02 -0.82
CA HIS A 62 9.29 9.44 -1.09
C HIS A 62 10.50 10.08 -0.39
N ILE A 63 10.93 9.54 0.76
CA ILE A 63 12.18 9.95 1.43
C ILE A 63 13.38 9.64 0.54
N ILE A 64 13.44 8.44 -0.04
CA ILE A 64 14.53 8.05 -0.95
C ILE A 64 14.56 8.94 -2.19
N GLU A 65 13.40 9.33 -2.70
CA GLU A 65 13.29 10.21 -3.87
C GLU A 65 13.48 11.70 -3.54
N ASN A 66 13.70 12.09 -2.28
CA ASN A 66 13.73 13.49 -1.83
C ASN A 66 12.48 14.31 -2.25
N THR A 67 11.34 13.65 -2.42
CA THR A 67 10.07 14.26 -2.83
C THR A 67 9.06 14.32 -1.68
N VAL A 68 9.54 14.25 -0.45
CA VAL A 68 8.69 14.26 0.75
C VAL A 68 8.04 15.63 0.91
N HIS A 69 6.75 15.69 0.61
CA HIS A 69 5.90 16.81 0.94
C HIS A 69 4.78 16.36 1.87
N LEU A 70 4.39 17.23 2.81
CA LEU A 70 3.28 16.97 3.73
C LEU A 70 1.99 16.62 2.98
N LYS A 71 1.78 17.24 1.82
CA LYS A 71 0.68 16.95 0.90
C LYS A 71 0.67 15.47 0.48
N THR A 72 1.80 14.97 0.03
CA THR A 72 1.95 13.58 -0.40
C THR A 72 1.65 12.63 0.75
N MET A 73 2.20 12.88 1.94
CA MET A 73 1.95 12.06 3.12
C MET A 73 0.44 12.01 3.49
N LEU A 74 -0.25 13.14 3.41
CA LEU A 74 -1.71 13.21 3.61
C LEU A 74 -2.46 12.40 2.54
N GLU A 75 -2.06 12.46 1.28
CA GLU A 75 -2.66 11.65 0.20
C GLU A 75 -2.60 10.16 0.51
N TYR A 76 -1.46 9.63 0.97
CA TYR A 76 -1.33 8.22 1.38
C TYR A 76 -2.25 7.89 2.56
N VAL A 77 -2.35 8.78 3.55
CA VAL A 77 -3.27 8.59 4.68
C VAL A 77 -4.72 8.53 4.18
N PHE A 78 -5.16 9.51 3.38
CA PHE A 78 -6.53 9.56 2.85
C PHE A 78 -6.87 8.35 1.97
N ILE A 79 -5.95 7.94 1.08
CA ILE A 79 -6.13 6.76 0.22
C ILE A 79 -6.22 5.49 1.08
N GLY A 80 -5.33 5.33 2.07
CA GLY A 80 -5.35 4.18 2.98
C GLY A 80 -6.66 4.05 3.74
N PHE A 81 -7.16 5.16 4.31
CA PHE A 81 -8.45 5.17 4.99
C PHE A 81 -9.62 4.94 4.04
N LEU A 82 -9.61 5.54 2.84
CA LEU A 82 -10.65 5.33 1.83
C LEU A 82 -10.77 3.85 1.44
N ILE A 83 -9.65 3.20 1.17
CA ILE A 83 -9.60 1.77 0.84
C ILE A 83 -10.10 0.93 2.02
N LEU A 84 -9.69 1.26 3.25
CA LEU A 84 -10.17 0.59 4.46
C LEU A 84 -11.70 0.67 4.58
N PHE A 85 -12.28 1.87 4.42
CA PHE A 85 -13.73 2.05 4.47
C PHE A 85 -14.45 1.32 3.34
N LEU A 86 -13.90 1.33 2.12
CA LEU A 86 -14.46 0.61 0.96
C LEU A 86 -14.45 -0.91 1.18
N ILE A 87 -13.33 -1.47 1.62
CA ILE A 87 -13.22 -2.91 1.90
C ILE A 87 -14.16 -3.30 3.04
N LYS A 88 -14.22 -2.49 4.11
CA LYS A 88 -15.14 -2.73 5.22
C LYS A 88 -16.60 -2.70 4.76
N PHE A 89 -16.97 -1.76 3.89
CA PHE A 89 -18.31 -1.69 3.31
C PHE A 89 -18.64 -2.88 2.40
N LEU A 90 -17.64 -3.40 1.67
CA LEU A 90 -17.84 -4.54 0.75
C LEU A 90 -17.89 -5.89 1.49
N ILE A 91 -17.14 -6.03 2.59
CA ILE A 91 -17.02 -7.29 3.34
C ILE A 91 -18.13 -7.43 4.40
N ILE A 92 -18.62 -6.32 4.97
CA ILE A 92 -19.75 -6.33 5.91
C ILE A 92 -21.06 -6.32 5.11
N PRO A 93 -21.89 -7.39 5.16
CA PRO A 93 -23.28 -7.32 4.73
C PRO A 93 -24.13 -6.42 5.65
#